data_AF-A0AAD8E6H2-F1
#
_entry.id   AF-A0AAD8E6H2-F1
#
_cell.length_a   1.000
_cell.length_b   1.000
_cell.length_c   1.000
_cell.angle_alpha   90.00
_cell.angle_beta   90.00
_cell.angle_gamma   90.00
#
_symmetry.space_group_name_H-M   'P 1'
#
loop_
_entity.id
_entity.type
_entity.pdbx_description
1 polymer ?
#
loop_
_entity_poly.entity_id
_entity_poly.type
_entity_poly.pdbx_seq_one_letter_code
_entity_poly.pdbx_strand_id
1 'polypeptide(L)'
;MLKTAKQERLDTTIESMSPSAAAASRLLKSGTNARERETRKLNLYINTILEEIEEKAPLLKKQKEDYEAALENIATLTKHIDECTAECNKLRFETTEAQKLASHHSRENERLKQEMVDLAKQVCFLLKEVEEARAGFVTQQNDDSENSCLNVTSSSQIISQRLVTFSSIEQLQEKNQQLLAVVRELSKKKEEIERMNAQCDVEELTKELNSS
;
A
#
# COMPACT_ATOMS: atom_id res chain seq x y z
N MET A 1 -83.86 -32.98 -7.39
CA MET A 1 -85.15 -32.89 -8.10
C MET A 1 -86.33 -33.18 -7.19
N LEU A 2 -86.48 -34.39 -6.63
CA LEU A 2 -87.66 -34.73 -5.81
C LEU A 2 -87.75 -33.99 -4.46
N LYS A 3 -86.60 -33.71 -3.80
CA LYS A 3 -86.53 -32.93 -2.55
C LYS A 3 -86.92 -31.48 -2.74
N THR A 4 -86.47 -30.87 -3.84
CA THR A 4 -86.76 -29.48 -4.20
C THR A 4 -88.26 -29.29 -4.48
N ALA A 5 -88.86 -30.20 -5.25
CA ALA A 5 -90.29 -30.17 -5.55
C ALA A 5 -91.19 -30.39 -4.31
N LYS A 6 -90.74 -31.22 -3.35
CA LYS A 6 -91.45 -31.39 -2.07
C LYS A 6 -91.34 -30.15 -1.17
N GLN A 7 -90.17 -29.50 -1.14
CA GLN A 7 -89.95 -28.28 -0.37
C GLN A 7 -90.78 -27.11 -0.92
N GLU A 8 -90.84 -26.95 -2.24
CA GLU A 8 -91.65 -25.90 -2.90
C GLU A 8 -93.15 -26.08 -2.64
N ARG A 9 -93.65 -27.33 -2.62
CA ARG A 9 -95.04 -27.64 -2.21
C ARG A 9 -95.32 -27.32 -0.75
N LEU A 10 -94.37 -27.57 0.14
CA LEU A 10 -94.51 -27.23 1.57
C LEU A 10 -94.50 -25.71 1.77
N ASP A 11 -93.58 -25.00 1.11
CA ASP A 11 -93.47 -23.55 1.21
C ASP A 11 -94.73 -22.84 0.67
N THR A 12 -95.31 -23.32 -0.44
CA THR A 12 -96.60 -22.81 -0.97
C THR A 12 -97.80 -23.12 -0.07
N THR A 13 -97.78 -24.25 0.66
CA THR A 13 -98.84 -24.60 1.62
C THR A 13 -98.75 -23.74 2.89
N ILE A 14 -97.54 -23.42 3.36
CA ILE A 14 -97.33 -22.52 4.51
C ILE A 14 -97.76 -21.09 4.17
N GLU A 15 -97.53 -20.66 2.93
CA GLU A 15 -97.88 -19.33 2.43
C GLU A 15 -99.40 -19.10 2.34
N SER A 16 -100.17 -20.14 1.98
CA SER A 16 -101.63 -20.09 1.95
C SER A 16 -102.28 -20.18 3.33
N MET A 17 -101.62 -20.82 4.31
CA MET A 17 -102.13 -20.94 5.69
C MET A 17 -101.79 -19.75 6.59
N SER A 18 -100.61 -19.16 6.46
CA SER A 18 -100.21 -17.97 7.23
C SER A 18 -99.22 -17.11 6.44
N PRO A 19 -99.73 -16.12 5.69
CA PRO A 19 -98.90 -15.22 4.88
C PRO A 19 -97.88 -14.45 5.72
N SER A 20 -98.24 -14.09 6.96
CA SER A 20 -97.37 -13.37 7.89
C SER A 20 -96.19 -14.22 8.37
N ALA A 21 -96.41 -15.49 8.70
CA ALA A 21 -95.34 -16.42 9.10
C ALA A 21 -94.39 -16.77 7.93
N ALA A 22 -94.94 -16.91 6.72
CA ALA A 22 -94.15 -17.10 5.50
C ALA A 22 -93.29 -15.86 5.19
N ALA A 23 -93.82 -14.65 5.36
CA ALA A 23 -93.08 -13.40 5.22
C ALA A 23 -91.96 -13.26 6.27
N ALA A 24 -92.23 -13.59 7.53
CA ALA A 24 -91.24 -13.59 8.61
C ALA A 24 -90.10 -14.61 8.35
N SER A 25 -90.42 -15.82 7.89
CA SER A 25 -89.42 -16.82 7.50
C SER A 25 -88.55 -16.38 6.32
N ARG A 26 -89.12 -15.70 5.31
CA ARG A 26 -88.34 -15.12 4.22
C ARG A 26 -87.41 -14.01 4.68
N LEU A 27 -87.88 -13.13 5.57
CA LEU A 27 -87.08 -12.06 6.17
C LEU A 27 -85.93 -12.63 7.01
N LEU A 28 -86.21 -13.63 7.86
CA LEU A 28 -85.20 -14.30 8.68
C LEU A 28 -84.18 -15.04 7.81
N LYS A 29 -84.64 -15.83 6.83
CA LYS A 29 -83.76 -16.57 5.91
C LYS A 29 -82.94 -15.63 5.02
N SER A 30 -83.51 -14.53 4.57
CA SER A 30 -82.80 -13.47 3.86
C SER A 30 -81.72 -12.83 4.74
N GLY A 31 -82.05 -12.50 5.99
CA GLY A 31 -81.13 -11.95 6.97
C GLY A 31 -79.99 -12.91 7.36
N THR A 32 -80.27 -14.21 7.53
CA THR A 32 -79.24 -15.22 7.78
C THR A 32 -78.33 -15.42 6.57
N ASN A 33 -78.89 -15.46 5.36
CA ASN A 33 -78.10 -15.58 4.13
C ASN A 33 -77.23 -14.33 3.88
N ALA A 34 -77.70 -13.13 4.26
CA ALA A 34 -76.91 -11.91 4.18
C ALA A 34 -75.72 -11.95 5.16
N ARG A 35 -75.95 -12.31 6.42
CA ARG A 35 -74.89 -12.50 7.42
C ARG A 35 -73.88 -13.57 7.02
N GLU A 36 -74.32 -14.69 6.46
CA GLU A 36 -73.41 -15.73 5.95
C GLU A 36 -72.54 -15.22 4.80
N ARG A 37 -73.10 -14.45 3.86
CA ARG A 37 -72.31 -13.86 2.75
C ARG A 37 -71.27 -12.87 3.26
N GLU A 38 -71.64 -12.05 4.23
CA GLU A 38 -70.73 -11.09 4.85
C GLU A 38 -69.62 -11.81 5.62
N THR A 39 -69.97 -12.85 6.38
CA THR A 39 -69.00 -13.72 7.07
C THR A 39 -68.04 -14.38 6.09
N ARG A 40 -68.53 -14.88 4.95
CA ARG A 40 -67.66 -15.45 3.89
C ARG A 40 -66.72 -14.40 3.30
N LYS A 41 -67.20 -13.18 3.03
CA LYS A 41 -66.36 -12.08 2.53
C LYS A 41 -65.29 -11.69 3.55
N LEU A 42 -65.65 -11.56 4.84
CA LEU A 42 -64.69 -11.28 5.90
C LEU A 42 -63.62 -12.37 6.02
N ASN A 43 -64.00 -13.65 5.98
CA ASN A 43 -63.04 -14.74 6.00
C ASN A 43 -62.09 -14.68 4.79
N LEU A 44 -62.60 -14.31 3.61
CA LEU A 44 -61.75 -14.14 2.42
C LEU A 44 -60.72 -13.02 2.64
N TYR A 45 -61.15 -11.86 3.14
CA TYR A 45 -60.23 -10.75 3.44
C TYR A 45 -59.19 -11.11 4.50
N ILE A 46 -59.60 -11.82 5.56
CA ILE A 46 -58.68 -12.27 6.61
C ILE A 46 -57.64 -13.23 6.02
N ASN A 47 -58.05 -14.17 5.17
CA ASN A 47 -57.12 -15.11 4.53
C ASN A 47 -56.15 -14.39 3.59
N THR A 48 -56.62 -13.43 2.80
CA THR A 48 -55.73 -12.61 1.94
C THR A 48 -54.73 -11.82 2.77
N ILE A 49 -55.17 -11.20 3.88
CA ILE A 49 -54.27 -10.47 4.79
C ILE A 49 -53.25 -11.42 5.42
N LEU A 50 -53.67 -12.64 5.80
CA LEU A 50 -52.77 -13.67 6.33
C LEU A 50 -51.71 -14.08 5.31
N GLU A 51 -52.11 -14.38 4.07
CA GLU A 51 -51.19 -14.73 2.98
C GLU A 51 -50.17 -13.61 2.73
N GLU A 52 -50.61 -12.34 2.69
CA GLU A 52 -49.71 -11.21 2.55
C GLU A 52 -48.72 -11.06 3.72
N ILE A 53 -49.17 -11.32 4.95
CA ILE A 53 -48.31 -11.28 6.14
C ILE A 53 -47.30 -12.42 6.10
N GLU A 54 -47.74 -13.63 5.75
CA GLU A 54 -46.89 -14.82 5.63
C GLU A 54 -45.83 -14.66 4.53
N GLU A 55 -46.16 -13.96 3.44
CA GLU A 55 -45.20 -13.61 2.39
C GLU A 55 -44.20 -12.53 2.82
N LYS A 56 -44.67 -11.46 3.49
CA LYS A 56 -43.82 -10.31 3.87
C LYS A 56 -42.95 -10.56 5.10
N ALA A 57 -43.39 -11.40 6.03
CA ALA A 57 -42.64 -11.70 7.26
C ALA A 57 -41.20 -12.21 7.01
N PRO A 58 -40.95 -13.22 6.13
CA PRO A 58 -39.60 -13.68 5.86
C PRO A 58 -38.75 -12.62 5.14
N LEU A 59 -39.35 -11.80 4.27
CA LEU A 59 -38.66 -10.71 3.59
C LEU A 59 -38.15 -9.66 4.58
N LEU A 60 -39.00 -9.22 5.51
CA LEU A 60 -38.60 -8.27 6.56
C LEU A 60 -37.54 -8.85 7.49
N LYS A 61 -37.63 -10.14 7.83
CA LYS A 61 -36.61 -10.83 8.63
C LYS A 61 -35.26 -10.82 7.91
N LYS A 62 -35.23 -11.20 6.63
CA LYS A 62 -34.01 -11.18 5.83
C LYS A 62 -33.44 -9.76 5.70
N GLN A 63 -34.30 -8.77 5.43
CA GLN A 63 -33.86 -7.38 5.34
C GLN A 63 -33.24 -6.88 6.64
N LYS A 64 -33.76 -7.31 7.80
CA LYS A 64 -33.18 -6.99 9.11
C LYS A 64 -31.81 -7.65 9.28
N GLU A 65 -31.68 -8.92 8.93
CA GLU A 65 -30.39 -9.65 8.99
C GLU A 65 -29.34 -9.00 8.08
N ASP A 66 -29.71 -8.68 6.83
CA ASP A 66 -28.83 -8.02 5.86
C ASP A 66 -28.42 -6.61 6.36
N TYR A 67 -29.34 -5.89 6.99
CA TYR A 67 -29.06 -4.57 7.57
C TYR A 67 -28.10 -4.66 8.78
N GLU A 68 -28.30 -5.62 9.67
CA GLU A 68 -27.41 -5.86 10.81
C GLU A 68 -25.99 -6.23 10.32
N ALA A 69 -25.88 -7.10 9.32
CA ALA A 69 -24.59 -7.44 8.70
C ALA A 69 -23.93 -6.22 8.03
N ALA A 70 -24.70 -5.37 7.36
CA ALA A 70 -24.19 -4.14 6.77
C ALA A 70 -23.66 -3.16 7.84
N LEU A 71 -24.34 -3.03 8.98
CA LEU A 71 -23.87 -2.21 10.10
C LEU A 71 -22.56 -2.73 10.69
N GLU A 72 -22.42 -4.05 10.86
CA GLU A 72 -21.17 -4.66 11.35
C GLU A 72 -20.01 -4.42 10.37
N ASN A 73 -20.26 -4.56 9.07
CA ASN A 73 -19.29 -4.26 8.03
C ASN A 73 -18.87 -2.79 8.04
N ILE A 74 -19.82 -1.87 8.18
CA ILE A 74 -19.54 -0.43 8.29
C ILE A 74 -18.67 -0.16 9.51
N ALA A 75 -19.02 -0.71 10.69
CA ALA A 75 -18.24 -0.53 11.90
C ALA A 75 -16.79 -1.03 11.74
N THR A 76 -16.62 -2.19 11.10
CA THR A 76 -15.30 -2.77 10.81
C THR A 76 -14.49 -1.90 9.85
N LEU A 77 -15.11 -1.44 8.76
CA LEU A 77 -14.46 -0.57 7.79
C LEU A 77 -14.10 0.79 8.39
N THR A 78 -14.96 1.38 9.22
CA THR A 78 -14.66 2.62 9.95
C THR A 78 -13.44 2.44 10.84
N LYS A 79 -13.36 1.33 11.59
CA LYS A 79 -12.18 1.03 12.41
C LYS A 79 -10.91 0.92 11.57
N HIS A 80 -10.96 0.24 10.43
CA HIS A 80 -9.81 0.15 9.53
C HIS A 80 -9.40 1.51 8.94
N ILE A 81 -10.36 2.38 8.63
CA ILE A 81 -10.06 3.75 8.17
C ILE A 81 -9.34 4.53 9.28
N ASP A 82 -9.78 4.42 10.52
CA ASP A 82 -9.16 5.10 11.66
C ASP A 82 -7.72 4.59 11.89
N GLU A 83 -7.53 3.26 11.85
CA GLU A 83 -6.22 2.61 11.96
C GLU A 83 -5.26 3.07 10.84
N CYS A 84 -5.69 2.99 9.58
CA CYS A 84 -4.91 3.44 8.42
C CYS A 84 -4.58 4.94 8.51
N THR A 85 -5.53 5.76 8.97
CA THR A 85 -5.31 7.20 9.12
C THR A 85 -4.27 7.49 10.20
N ALA A 86 -4.33 6.79 11.33
CA ALA A 86 -3.35 6.91 12.40
C ALA A 86 -1.95 6.49 11.92
N GLU A 87 -1.85 5.38 11.18
CA GLU A 87 -0.60 4.91 10.60
C GLU A 87 -0.03 5.90 9.57
N CYS A 88 -0.86 6.43 8.68
CA CYS A 88 -0.44 7.45 7.72
C CYS A 88 0.11 8.70 8.41
N ASN A 89 -0.52 9.15 9.49
CA ASN A 89 -0.04 10.30 10.26
C ASN A 89 1.30 10.00 10.95
N LYS A 90 1.47 8.81 11.52
CA LYS A 90 2.72 8.35 12.11
C LYS A 90 3.86 8.31 11.07
N LEU A 91 3.62 7.67 9.93
CA LEU A 91 4.62 7.57 8.85
C LEU A 91 5.00 8.95 8.29
N ARG A 92 4.04 9.86 8.16
CA ARG A 92 4.31 11.25 7.75
C ARG A 92 5.21 11.96 8.76
N PHE A 93 4.95 11.81 10.06
CA PHE A 93 5.79 12.38 11.10
C PHE A 93 7.22 11.82 11.04
N GLU A 94 7.37 10.49 11.00
CA GLU A 94 8.67 9.82 10.90
C GLU A 94 9.44 10.26 9.64
N THR A 95 8.75 10.38 8.51
CA THR A 95 9.35 10.88 7.25
C THR A 95 9.87 12.31 7.41
N THR A 96 9.09 13.20 8.05
CA THR A 96 9.53 14.58 8.27
C THR A 96 10.74 14.68 9.19
N GLU A 97 10.80 13.86 10.24
CA GLU A 97 11.95 13.81 11.15
C GLU A 97 13.19 13.23 10.47
N ALA A 98 13.03 12.14 9.72
CA ALA A 98 14.11 11.55 8.93
C ALA A 98 14.67 12.56 7.91
N GLN A 99 13.80 13.33 7.24
CA GLN A 99 14.22 14.36 6.29
C GLN A 99 15.01 15.49 6.94
N LYS A 100 14.61 15.92 8.16
CA LYS A 100 15.38 16.91 8.94
C LYS A 100 16.76 16.37 9.30
N LEU A 101 16.83 15.14 9.80
CA LEU A 101 18.09 14.51 10.20
C LEU A 101 19.02 14.30 9.00
N ALA A 102 18.50 13.85 7.87
CA ALA A 102 19.25 13.71 6.63
C ALA A 102 19.79 15.06 6.14
N SER A 103 18.97 16.12 6.20
CA SER A 103 19.39 17.47 5.82
C SER A 103 20.49 18.01 6.75
N HIS A 104 20.39 17.75 8.06
CA HIS A 104 21.42 18.10 9.04
C HIS A 104 22.74 17.37 8.74
N HIS A 105 22.71 16.06 8.57
CA HIS A 105 23.91 15.28 8.29
C HIS A 105 24.54 15.61 6.94
N SER A 106 23.73 15.95 5.93
CA SER A 106 24.23 16.40 4.63
C SER A 106 25.06 17.70 4.76
N ARG A 107 24.53 18.68 5.50
CA ARG A 107 25.26 19.94 5.78
C ARG A 107 26.54 19.70 6.56
N GLU A 108 26.48 18.84 7.57
CA GLU A 108 27.65 18.52 8.38
C GLU A 108 28.72 17.78 7.58
N ASN A 109 28.31 16.86 6.69
CA ASN A 109 29.23 16.18 5.79
C ASN A 109 29.96 17.15 4.85
N GLU A 110 29.24 18.14 4.32
CA GLU A 110 29.82 19.19 3.48
C GLU A 110 30.82 20.04 4.26
N ARG A 111 30.48 20.43 5.49
CA ARG A 111 31.39 21.17 6.38
C ARG A 111 32.67 20.39 6.63
N LEU A 112 32.55 19.10 7.00
CA LEU A 112 33.70 18.24 7.28
C LEU A 112 34.59 18.02 6.05
N LYS A 113 34.01 17.89 4.86
CA LYS A 113 34.78 17.82 3.60
C LYS A 113 35.58 19.09 3.37
N GLN A 114 34.98 20.25 3.60
CA GLN A 114 35.67 21.53 3.44
C GLN A 114 36.83 21.66 4.45
N GLU A 115 36.58 21.32 5.72
CA GLU A 115 37.63 21.30 6.74
C GLU A 115 38.78 20.35 6.38
N MET A 116 38.49 19.18 5.81
CA MET A 116 39.51 18.25 5.34
C MET A 116 40.37 18.86 4.21
N VAL A 117 39.75 19.56 3.26
CA VAL A 117 40.47 20.25 2.19
C VAL A 117 41.37 21.35 2.75
N ASP A 118 40.88 22.14 3.68
CA ASP A 118 41.65 23.25 4.25
C ASP A 118 42.77 22.76 5.16
N LEU A 119 42.56 21.68 5.92
CA LEU A 119 43.62 21.02 6.69
C LEU A 119 44.69 20.43 5.77
N ALA A 120 44.31 19.83 4.64
CA ALA A 120 45.28 19.33 3.67
C ALA A 120 46.16 20.45 3.11
N LYS A 121 45.59 21.63 2.81
CA LYS A 121 46.36 22.82 2.40
C LYS A 121 47.32 23.29 3.50
N GLN A 122 46.86 23.33 4.75
CA GLN A 122 47.70 23.71 5.90
C GLN A 122 48.89 22.75 6.07
N VAL A 123 48.66 21.44 5.99
CA VAL A 123 49.74 20.43 6.06
C VAL A 123 50.74 20.63 4.92
N CYS A 124 50.26 20.90 3.71
CA CYS A 124 51.11 21.21 2.56
C CYS A 124 51.98 22.45 2.80
N PHE A 125 51.38 23.54 3.29
CA PHE A 125 52.08 24.77 3.61
C PHE A 125 53.16 24.55 4.68
N LEU A 126 52.83 23.88 5.77
CA LEU A 126 53.78 23.58 6.85
C LEU A 126 54.94 22.68 6.37
N LEU A 127 54.67 21.69 5.52
CA LEU A 127 55.73 20.84 4.95
C LEU A 127 56.67 21.65 4.05
N LYS A 128 56.14 22.59 3.26
CA LYS A 128 56.95 23.51 2.47
C LYS A 128 57.84 24.37 3.37
N GLU A 129 57.27 24.99 4.42
CA GLU A 129 58.05 25.81 5.36
C GLU A 129 59.16 25.00 6.06
N VAL A 130 58.88 23.75 6.46
CA VAL A 130 59.87 22.87 7.06
C VAL A 130 60.99 22.54 6.07
N GLU A 131 60.66 22.27 4.80
CA GLU A 131 61.66 21.99 3.77
C GLU A 131 62.50 23.22 3.46
N GLU A 132 61.89 24.40 3.34
CA GLU A 132 62.61 25.67 3.15
C GLU A 132 63.51 25.99 4.35
N ALA A 133 63.08 25.73 5.58
CA ALA A 133 63.91 25.89 6.77
C ALA A 133 65.09 24.89 6.81
N ARG A 134 64.93 23.68 6.24
CA ARG A 134 66.01 22.69 6.08
C ARG A 134 66.96 23.05 4.94
N ALA A 135 66.42 23.46 3.79
CA ALA A 135 67.17 23.90 2.61
C ALA A 135 67.90 25.23 2.87
N GLY A 136 67.39 26.04 3.79
CA GLY A 136 68.08 27.19 4.39
C GLY A 136 69.34 26.83 5.20
N PHE A 137 69.74 25.55 5.25
CA PHE A 137 71.03 25.09 5.79
C PHE A 137 71.98 24.52 4.71
N VAL A 138 71.60 24.44 3.43
CA VAL A 138 72.52 23.97 2.37
C VAL A 138 72.45 24.90 1.16
N THR A 139 73.44 25.80 1.15
CA THR A 139 74.09 26.47 0.03
C THR A 139 73.60 26.10 -1.38
N GLN A 140 73.25 27.15 -2.12
CA GLN A 140 73.32 27.25 -3.59
C GLN A 140 74.15 26.15 -4.26
N GLN A 141 73.53 25.32 -5.10
CA GLN A 141 74.02 24.93 -6.42
C GLN A 141 73.12 23.86 -7.06
N ASN A 142 73.05 23.93 -8.39
CA ASN A 142 72.51 22.96 -9.36
C ASN A 142 71.10 23.26 -9.88
N ASP A 143 71.05 24.36 -10.62
CA ASP A 143 70.68 24.42 -12.05
C ASP A 143 70.27 23.10 -12.73
N ASP A 144 69.17 23.23 -13.48
CA ASP A 144 68.95 22.71 -14.83
C ASP A 144 69.23 21.23 -15.12
N SER A 145 68.18 20.42 -14.97
CA SER A 145 68.05 19.21 -15.79
C SER A 145 66.58 18.90 -16.08
N GLU A 146 65.91 19.82 -16.77
CA GLU A 146 64.80 19.46 -17.64
C GLU A 146 65.35 18.68 -18.85
N ASN A 147 64.61 17.65 -19.28
CA ASN A 147 64.80 16.83 -20.49
C ASN A 147 65.60 15.53 -20.35
N SER A 148 64.95 14.50 -19.79
CA SER A 148 65.07 13.14 -20.32
C SER A 148 63.70 12.46 -20.37
N CYS A 149 62.91 12.92 -21.34
CA CYS A 149 61.60 12.39 -21.71
C CYS A 149 61.73 11.44 -22.90
N LEU A 150 62.62 10.45 -22.88
CA LEU A 150 62.69 9.45 -23.97
C LEU A 150 62.85 8.04 -23.41
N ASN A 151 61.86 7.19 -23.72
CA ASN A 151 61.72 5.75 -23.50
C ASN A 151 61.23 5.27 -22.12
N VAL A 152 59.92 5.26 -21.93
CA VAL A 152 59.24 4.50 -20.86
C VAL A 152 58.39 3.39 -21.50
N THR A 153 58.87 2.14 -21.45
CA THR A 153 58.25 0.97 -22.12
C THR A 153 57.61 -0.03 -21.14
N SER A 154 57.35 0.36 -19.88
CA SER A 154 56.75 -0.54 -18.88
C SER A 154 55.73 0.18 -17.98
N SER A 155 54.57 -0.43 -17.77
CA SER A 155 53.51 0.08 -16.89
C SER A 155 54.02 0.35 -15.48
N SER A 156 54.96 -0.45 -14.96
CA SER A 156 55.60 -0.25 -13.65
C SER A 156 56.45 1.04 -13.58
N GLN A 157 56.99 1.44 -14.73
CA GLN A 157 57.86 2.62 -14.86
C GLN A 157 57.01 3.89 -15.06
N ILE A 158 55.86 3.78 -15.73
CA ILE A 158 54.82 4.84 -15.76
C ILE A 158 54.25 5.07 -14.35
N ILE A 159 54.00 4.00 -13.59
CA ILE A 159 53.53 4.11 -12.20
C ILE A 159 54.56 4.85 -11.34
N SER A 160 55.82 4.45 -11.38
CA SER A 160 56.86 5.06 -10.54
C SER A 160 57.19 6.50 -10.94
N GLN A 161 57.25 6.81 -12.24
CA GLN A 161 57.69 8.11 -12.76
C GLN A 161 56.56 9.14 -12.91
N ARG A 162 55.29 8.70 -12.92
CA ARG A 162 54.15 9.60 -13.15
C ARG A 162 53.09 9.58 -12.05
N LEU A 163 53.03 8.50 -11.25
CA LEU A 163 52.10 8.39 -10.13
C LEU A 163 52.76 8.54 -8.75
N VAL A 164 54.09 8.36 -8.63
CA VAL A 164 54.80 8.42 -7.33
C VAL A 164 55.69 9.65 -7.20
N THR A 165 56.26 10.17 -8.30
CA THR A 165 57.09 11.38 -8.28
C THR A 165 56.26 12.66 -8.45
N PHE A 166 56.57 13.67 -7.65
CA PHE A 166 55.92 14.98 -7.62
C PHE A 166 57.00 16.07 -7.44
N SER A 167 56.86 17.18 -8.16
CA SER A 167 57.78 18.33 -8.06
C SER A 167 57.25 19.45 -7.18
N SER A 168 55.96 19.41 -6.80
CA SER A 168 55.36 20.28 -5.80
C SER A 168 54.32 19.51 -4.98
N ILE A 169 53.98 20.06 -3.82
CA ILE A 169 53.04 19.42 -2.90
C ILE A 169 51.61 19.50 -3.45
N GLU A 170 51.25 20.53 -4.23
CA GLU A 170 49.98 20.59 -4.94
C GLU A 170 49.84 19.44 -5.95
N GLN A 171 50.93 19.13 -6.67
CA GLN A 171 50.94 17.98 -7.59
C GLN A 171 50.75 16.66 -6.85
N LEU A 172 51.34 16.48 -5.67
CA LEU A 172 51.13 15.27 -4.87
C LEU A 172 49.67 15.13 -4.41
N GLN A 173 49.03 16.23 -4.00
CA GLN A 173 47.63 16.21 -3.57
C GLN A 173 46.68 15.90 -4.73
N GLU A 174 46.91 16.51 -5.88
CA GLU A 174 46.14 16.23 -7.09
C GLU A 174 46.28 14.76 -7.52
N LYS A 175 47.50 14.21 -7.48
CA LYS A 175 47.75 12.80 -7.81
C LYS A 175 47.08 11.84 -6.81
N ASN A 176 47.12 12.14 -5.51
CA ASN A 176 46.44 11.32 -4.51
C ASN A 176 44.91 11.35 -4.68
N GLN A 177 44.32 12.49 -5.00
CA GLN A 177 42.87 12.58 -5.28
C GLN A 177 42.48 11.75 -6.50
N GLN A 178 43.27 11.83 -7.58
CA GLN A 178 43.05 11.02 -8.79
C GLN A 178 43.17 9.52 -8.49
N LEU A 179 44.18 9.11 -7.71
CA LEU A 179 44.37 7.71 -7.33
C LEU A 179 43.20 7.19 -6.48
N LEU A 180 42.72 7.98 -5.52
CA LEU A 180 41.56 7.64 -4.68
C LEU A 180 40.29 7.48 -5.51
N ALA A 181 40.07 8.33 -6.52
CA ALA A 181 38.93 8.21 -7.42
C ALA A 181 38.98 6.90 -8.21
N VAL A 182 40.13 6.56 -8.79
CA VAL A 182 40.34 5.31 -9.52
C VAL A 182 40.15 4.08 -8.63
N VAL A 183 40.70 4.10 -7.40
CA VAL A 183 40.52 2.99 -6.45
C VAL A 183 39.04 2.78 -6.10
N ARG A 184 38.27 3.85 -5.90
CA ARG A 184 36.83 3.76 -5.64
C ARG A 184 36.06 3.19 -6.84
N GLU A 185 36.40 3.64 -8.04
CA GLU A 185 35.77 3.14 -9.27
C GLU A 185 36.08 1.66 -9.51
N LEU A 186 37.35 1.26 -9.36
CA LEU A 186 37.78 -0.14 -9.49
C LEU A 186 37.13 -1.02 -8.42
N SER A 187 37.01 -0.52 -7.18
CA SER A 187 36.34 -1.26 -6.10
C SER A 187 34.87 -1.46 -6.41
N LYS A 188 34.17 -0.43 -6.90
CA LYS A 188 32.76 -0.52 -7.31
C LYS A 188 32.58 -1.51 -8.46
N LYS A 189 33.44 -1.45 -9.48
CA LYS A 189 33.38 -2.34 -10.64
C LYS A 189 33.67 -3.80 -10.24
N LYS A 190 34.60 -4.01 -9.31
CA LYS A 190 34.87 -5.34 -8.74
C LYS A 190 33.65 -5.88 -7.99
N GLU A 191 33.01 -5.07 -7.15
CA GLU A 191 31.81 -5.46 -6.40
C GLU A 191 30.61 -5.76 -7.31
N GLU A 192 30.49 -5.06 -8.45
CA GLU A 192 29.47 -5.32 -9.47
C GLU A 192 29.73 -6.66 -10.20
N ILE A 193 30.97 -6.93 -10.59
CA ILE A 193 31.37 -8.21 -11.20
C ILE A 193 31.14 -9.37 -10.22
N GLU A 194 31.53 -9.22 -8.96
CA GLU A 194 31.30 -10.24 -7.93
C GLU A 194 29.81 -10.52 -7.71
N ARG A 195 28.97 -9.47 -7.75
CA ARG A 195 27.50 -9.63 -7.70
C ARG A 195 26.91 -10.33 -8.91
N MET A 196 27.35 -9.98 -10.12
CA MET A 196 26.85 -10.61 -11.34
C MET A 196 27.23 -12.10 -11.40
N ASN A 197 28.46 -12.44 -11.03
CA ASN A 197 28.89 -13.83 -10.95
C ASN A 197 28.06 -14.61 -9.92
N ALA A 198 27.87 -14.06 -8.72
CA ALA A 198 27.04 -14.70 -7.71
C ALA A 198 25.58 -14.89 -8.15
N GLN A 199 25.01 -13.97 -8.93
CA GLN A 199 23.66 -14.13 -9.48
C GLN A 199 23.60 -15.21 -10.57
N CYS A 200 24.59 -15.26 -11.46
CA CYS A 200 24.70 -16.28 -12.49
C CYS A 200 24.81 -17.69 -11.89
N ASP A 201 25.65 -17.85 -10.85
CA ASP A 201 25.83 -19.11 -10.13
C ASP A 201 24.53 -19.57 -9.45
N VAL A 202 23.75 -18.64 -8.88
CA VAL A 202 22.44 -18.94 -8.26
C VAL A 202 21.40 -19.34 -9.30
N GLU A 203 21.37 -18.68 -10.46
CA GLU A 203 20.46 -19.03 -11.56
C GLU A 203 20.77 -20.40 -12.18
N GLU A 204 22.04 -20.79 -12.21
CA GLU A 204 22.47 -22.10 -12.71
C GLU A 204 22.07 -23.22 -11.73
N LEU A 205 22.35 -23.05 -10.44
CA LEU A 205 21.97 -24.00 -9.39
C LEU A 205 20.44 -24.19 -9.29
N THR A 206 19.66 -23.12 -9.48
CA THR A 206 18.18 -23.21 -9.47
C THR A 206 17.62 -23.91 -10.70
N LYS A 207 18.27 -23.83 -11.87
CA LYS A 207 17.87 -24.60 -13.06
C LYS A 207 18.16 -26.09 -12.88
N GLU A 208 19.31 -26.45 -12.30
CA GLU A 208 19.65 -27.85 -12.01
C GLU A 208 18.63 -28.50 -11.05
N LEU A 209 18.27 -27.80 -9.97
CA LEU A 209 17.27 -28.26 -8.99
C LEU A 209 15.87 -28.47 -9.59
N ASN A 210 15.45 -27.64 -10.54
CA ASN A 210 14.14 -27.78 -11.20
C ASN A 210 14.13 -28.81 -12.35
N SER A 211 15.31 -29.34 -12.70
CA SER A 211 15.48 -30.38 -13.73
C SER A 211 15.68 -31.79 -13.18
N SER A 212 15.82 -31.93 -11.84
CA SER A 212 15.79 -33.20 -11.10
C SER A 212 14.41 -33.47 -10.51
#